data_AF-A4AVQ8-F1
#
_entry.id   AF-A4AVQ8-F1
#
_cell.length_a   1.000
_cell.length_b   1.000
_cell.length_c   1.000
_cell.angle_alpha   90.00
_cell.angle_beta   90.00
_cell.angle_gamma   90.00
#
_symmetry.space_group_name_H-M   'P 1'
#
loop_
_entity.id
_entity.type
_entity.pdbx_description
1 polymer ?
#
loop_
_entity_poly.entity_id
_entity_poly.type
_entity_poly.pdbx_seq_one_letter_code
_entity_poly.pdbx_strand_id
1 'polypeptide(L)'
;MKMIRLFKLVWLLTFCLSAGAISGQEQDGFRSISVFENVPVNFNGETGDTISLKRLQSGRLVLKKVTLPVFEKGTDVSLKLQLRSNGDPWDKSGSCFVVTDPEQIDILDVALGKEIFPETSGINGDYLGVLRTDSYFPPVELLRFMTPFGVGHFSDEQKNPRVKYNRPVYVPKWEKEVVWEKDISELESLVTGTFYIGVWIDTWTAEGYIIDLSLEYSGRTRPKLKVVPLVNTIYYVAGQKIPDLFAKSTLNLDFSINDSYKNVDLYVTTTGHGGHSGGDEFIQLPNRVVFDNNKILDTIPWRDDCASFRRFNPSSGVWTKKDTAFAYNKNHEKEYREIEERLASSDLSRSNWCPGSLVNPYKVSLGDLAKGNHKLVVKIPATSNEGDQLNHWLVSAYLTYEE
;
A
#
# COMPACT_ATOMS: atom_id res chain seq x y z
N MET A 1 70.29 -46.24 -57.08
CA MET A 1 69.89 -45.96 -58.48
C MET A 1 68.41 -45.60 -58.48
N LYS A 2 68.02 -44.54 -59.20
CA LYS A 2 66.69 -43.85 -59.32
C LYS A 2 65.47 -44.81 -59.33
N MET A 3 64.22 -44.51 -58.94
CA MET A 3 63.28 -43.36 -59.12
C MET A 3 62.13 -43.49 -58.08
N ILE A 4 61.67 -42.46 -57.36
CA ILE A 4 60.54 -41.50 -57.59
C ILE A 4 59.16 -42.10 -57.94
N ARG A 5 58.16 -41.94 -57.04
CA ARG A 5 56.82 -41.28 -57.21
C ARG A 5 55.96 -41.47 -55.93
N LEU A 6 55.71 -40.43 -55.12
CA LEU A 6 54.63 -39.43 -55.16
C LEU A 6 53.25 -39.96 -54.68
N PHE A 7 52.83 -39.64 -53.44
CA PHE A 7 51.42 -39.54 -53.04
C PHE A 7 51.20 -38.50 -51.93
N LYS A 8 50.02 -37.88 -52.00
CA LYS A 8 49.57 -36.59 -51.46
C LYS A 8 49.57 -36.47 -49.93
N LEU A 9 49.96 -35.31 -49.40
CA LEU A 9 49.75 -34.88 -48.01
C LEU A 9 48.79 -33.68 -48.01
N VAL A 10 47.64 -33.81 -47.36
CA VAL A 10 46.66 -32.75 -47.13
C VAL A 10 47.02 -32.04 -45.84
N TRP A 11 47.23 -30.73 -45.90
CA TRP A 11 47.40 -29.85 -44.73
C TRP A 11 46.03 -29.33 -44.30
N LEU A 12 45.65 -29.56 -43.04
CA LEU A 12 44.57 -28.84 -42.37
C LEU A 12 45.22 -27.90 -41.35
N LEU A 13 45.11 -26.58 -41.57
CA LEU A 13 45.53 -25.56 -40.62
C LEU A 13 44.54 -25.50 -39.46
N THR A 14 45.03 -25.69 -38.24
CA THR A 14 44.28 -25.40 -37.00
C THR A 14 44.63 -24.00 -36.54
N PHE A 15 43.69 -23.06 -36.62
CA PHE A 15 43.81 -21.70 -36.11
C PHE A 15 43.27 -21.67 -34.67
N CYS A 16 44.14 -21.55 -33.68
CA CYS A 16 43.74 -21.32 -32.29
C CYS A 16 43.34 -19.84 -32.12
N LEU A 17 42.03 -19.55 -32.08
CA LEU A 17 41.53 -18.29 -31.53
C LEU A 17 41.32 -18.46 -30.02
N SER A 18 42.18 -17.80 -29.25
CA SER A 18 41.96 -17.52 -27.83
C SER A 18 40.81 -16.52 -27.69
N ALA A 19 39.61 -17.01 -27.35
CA ALA A 19 38.51 -16.16 -26.94
C ALA A 19 38.80 -15.62 -25.53
N GLY A 20 39.19 -14.34 -25.45
CA GLY A 20 39.15 -13.61 -24.20
C GLY A 20 37.69 -13.51 -23.74
N ALA A 21 37.38 -14.08 -22.58
CA ALA A 21 36.11 -13.88 -21.93
C ALA A 21 36.02 -12.41 -21.48
N ILE A 22 35.43 -11.58 -22.33
CA ILE A 22 34.86 -10.30 -21.90
C ILE A 22 33.63 -10.68 -21.09
N SER A 23 33.76 -10.71 -19.76
CA SER A 23 32.61 -10.73 -18.87
C SER A 23 31.88 -9.39 -19.04
N GLY A 24 31.00 -9.31 -20.03
CA GLY A 24 30.00 -8.25 -20.06
C GLY A 24 29.22 -8.35 -18.75
N GLN A 25 29.30 -7.34 -17.90
CA GLN A 25 28.25 -7.11 -16.92
C GLN A 25 26.97 -6.93 -17.74
N GLU A 26 26.17 -7.98 -17.83
CA GLU A 26 24.81 -7.89 -18.34
C GLU A 26 24.12 -6.90 -17.41
N GLN A 27 23.88 -5.69 -17.93
CA GLN A 27 23.09 -4.70 -17.21
C GLN A 27 21.73 -5.35 -17.01
N ASP A 28 21.32 -5.58 -15.76
CA ASP A 28 19.98 -6.07 -15.46
C ASP A 28 19.00 -5.09 -16.13
N GLY A 29 18.43 -5.50 -17.26
CA GLY A 29 17.61 -4.62 -18.09
C GLY A 29 16.30 -4.28 -17.39
N PHE A 30 15.50 -3.43 -18.04
CA PHE A 30 14.13 -3.18 -17.59
C PHE A 30 13.37 -4.51 -17.43
N ARG A 31 12.66 -4.66 -16.31
CA ARG A 31 11.80 -5.82 -16.05
C ARG A 31 10.43 -5.34 -15.59
N SER A 32 9.38 -5.96 -16.09
CA SER A 32 8.01 -5.77 -15.59
C SER A 32 7.45 -7.13 -15.21
N ILE A 33 6.86 -7.22 -14.03
CA ILE A 33 6.16 -8.41 -13.57
C ILE A 33 4.72 -8.10 -13.23
N SER A 34 3.86 -8.99 -13.68
CA SER A 34 2.46 -9.02 -13.31
C SER A 34 2.28 -9.95 -12.11
N VAL A 35 1.97 -9.36 -10.96
CA VAL A 35 1.77 -10.08 -9.69
C VAL A 35 0.36 -10.62 -9.64
N PHE A 36 -0.64 -9.76 -9.87
CA PHE A 36 -2.06 -10.10 -9.90
C PHE A 36 -2.68 -9.60 -11.20
N GLU A 37 -3.49 -10.44 -11.84
CA GLU A 37 -4.27 -10.09 -13.03
C GLU A 37 -5.72 -10.50 -12.82
N ASN A 38 -6.63 -9.52 -12.86
CA ASN A 38 -8.06 -9.73 -12.65
C ASN A 38 -8.39 -10.56 -11.40
N VAL A 39 -7.66 -10.34 -10.30
CA VAL A 39 -7.82 -11.15 -9.08
C VAL A 39 -8.96 -10.60 -8.23
N PRO A 40 -9.99 -11.42 -7.90
CA PRO A 40 -11.02 -11.02 -6.96
C PRO A 40 -10.45 -10.87 -5.54
N VAL A 41 -10.88 -9.85 -4.80
CA VAL A 41 -10.67 -9.67 -3.35
C VAL A 41 -12.04 -9.41 -2.73
N ASN A 42 -12.54 -10.36 -1.95
CA ASN A 42 -13.94 -10.41 -1.49
C ASN A 42 -14.06 -11.15 -0.14
N PHE A 43 -15.26 -11.26 0.39
CA PHE A 43 -15.54 -12.03 1.60
C PHE A 43 -16.51 -13.18 1.32
N ASN A 44 -16.01 -14.41 1.37
CA ASN A 44 -16.74 -15.64 1.02
C ASN A 44 -17.36 -15.61 -0.40
N GLY A 45 -16.68 -14.92 -1.32
CA GLY A 45 -17.10 -14.78 -2.70
C GLY A 45 -16.45 -15.77 -3.65
N GLU A 46 -16.63 -15.53 -4.95
CA GLU A 46 -15.96 -16.29 -6.00
C GLU A 46 -14.45 -16.03 -5.98
N THR A 47 -13.66 -17.10 -6.00
CA THR A 47 -12.22 -17.03 -5.79
C THR A 47 -11.42 -16.92 -7.08
N GLY A 48 -11.98 -17.31 -8.24
CA GLY A 48 -11.28 -17.27 -9.53
C GLY A 48 -9.94 -18.04 -9.52
N ASP A 49 -9.89 -19.19 -8.84
CA ASP A 49 -8.65 -19.77 -8.31
C ASP A 49 -7.60 -20.18 -9.35
N THR A 50 -6.34 -19.96 -8.96
CA THR A 50 -5.13 -20.56 -9.56
C THR A 50 -4.26 -21.15 -8.46
N ILE A 51 -3.49 -22.21 -8.77
CA ILE A 51 -2.68 -22.98 -7.80
C ILE A 51 -1.66 -22.11 -7.02
N SER A 52 -1.27 -20.95 -7.56
CA SER A 52 -0.22 -20.08 -6.98
C SER A 52 -0.73 -18.98 -6.05
N LEU A 53 -2.04 -18.76 -5.98
CA LEU A 53 -2.65 -17.68 -5.19
C LEU A 53 -3.11 -18.21 -3.82
N LYS A 54 -2.62 -17.60 -2.74
CA LYS A 54 -3.13 -17.86 -1.39
C LYS A 54 -4.20 -16.83 -1.05
N ARG A 55 -5.32 -17.29 -0.48
CA ARG A 55 -6.41 -16.45 0.03
C ARG A 55 -6.52 -16.64 1.53
N LEU A 56 -6.50 -15.54 2.28
CA LEU A 56 -6.66 -15.52 3.73
C LEU A 56 -7.90 -14.69 4.09
N GLN A 57 -8.37 -14.81 5.33
CA GLN A 57 -9.53 -14.04 5.84
C GLN A 57 -10.76 -14.14 4.94
N SER A 58 -11.14 -15.36 4.56
CA SER A 58 -12.29 -15.59 3.67
C SER A 58 -12.19 -14.87 2.32
N GLY A 59 -10.99 -14.57 1.83
CA GLY A 59 -10.76 -13.94 0.52
C GLY A 59 -10.40 -12.46 0.56
N ARG A 60 -10.47 -11.81 1.74
CA ARG A 60 -10.20 -10.37 1.94
C ARG A 60 -8.73 -10.00 1.75
N LEU A 61 -7.87 -11.01 1.81
CA LEU A 61 -6.44 -10.88 1.61
C LEU A 61 -6.00 -11.93 0.58
N VAL A 62 -5.32 -11.46 -0.47
CA VAL A 62 -4.66 -12.29 -1.47
C VAL A 62 -3.15 -12.15 -1.34
N LEU A 63 -2.43 -13.27 -1.43
CA LEU A 63 -0.99 -13.34 -1.22
C LEU A 63 -0.35 -14.23 -2.28
N LYS A 64 0.78 -13.81 -2.84
CA LYS A 64 1.54 -14.56 -3.85
C LYS A 64 3.03 -14.54 -3.52
N LYS A 65 3.66 -15.70 -3.68
CA LYS A 65 5.12 -15.82 -3.66
C LYS A 65 5.67 -15.40 -5.01
N VAL A 66 6.63 -14.49 -5.01
CA VAL A 66 7.29 -13.98 -6.22
C VAL A 66 8.79 -14.24 -6.08
N THR A 67 9.43 -14.62 -7.18
CA THR A 67 10.89 -14.78 -7.26
C THR A 67 11.40 -13.95 -8.43
N LEU A 68 12.33 -13.05 -8.13
CA LEU A 68 13.01 -12.17 -9.05
C LEU A 68 14.53 -12.26 -8.84
N PRO A 69 15.34 -11.90 -9.84
CA PRO A 69 16.76 -11.69 -9.62
C PRO A 69 17.01 -10.57 -8.60
N VAL A 70 18.13 -10.68 -7.91
CA VAL A 70 18.60 -9.64 -7.00
C VAL A 70 19.41 -8.62 -7.80
N PHE A 71 19.03 -7.35 -7.71
CA PHE A 71 19.80 -6.26 -8.31
C PHE A 71 20.94 -5.87 -7.37
N GLU A 72 22.14 -6.44 -7.60
CA GLU A 72 23.31 -6.25 -6.72
C GLU A 72 23.69 -4.77 -6.51
N LYS A 73 23.52 -3.95 -7.54
CA LYS A 73 23.79 -2.50 -7.48
C LYS A 73 22.53 -1.66 -7.19
N GLY A 74 21.43 -2.29 -6.76
CA GLY A 74 20.12 -1.67 -6.61
C GLY A 74 19.49 -1.23 -7.95
N THR A 75 18.19 -0.92 -7.90
CA THR A 75 17.42 -0.40 -9.04
C THR A 75 16.27 0.48 -8.57
N ASP A 76 15.71 1.28 -9.47
CA ASP A 76 14.40 1.87 -9.21
C ASP A 76 13.30 0.83 -9.35
N VAL A 77 12.27 0.95 -8.52
CA VAL A 77 11.09 0.09 -8.52
C VAL A 77 9.83 0.95 -8.50
N SER A 78 8.93 0.71 -9.46
CA SER A 78 7.60 1.32 -9.51
C SER A 78 6.54 0.24 -9.26
N LEU A 79 5.57 0.55 -8.41
CA LEU A 79 4.40 -0.26 -8.16
C LEU A 79 3.19 0.36 -8.85
N LYS A 80 2.41 -0.47 -9.55
CA LYS A 80 1.13 -0.09 -10.14
C LYS A 80 0.01 -1.02 -9.65
N LEU A 81 -0.98 -0.45 -8.97
CA LEU A 81 -2.19 -1.15 -8.52
C LEU A 81 -3.41 -0.54 -9.21
N GLN A 82 -4.19 -1.40 -9.87
CA GLN A 82 -5.46 -1.04 -10.49
C GLN A 82 -6.59 -1.72 -9.72
N LEU A 83 -7.70 -1.01 -9.53
CA LEU A 83 -8.83 -1.52 -8.78
C LEU A 83 -10.16 -1.10 -9.41
N ARG A 84 -11.08 -2.07 -9.44
CA ARG A 84 -12.49 -1.87 -9.79
C ARG A 84 -13.37 -2.60 -8.78
N SER A 85 -14.44 -1.97 -8.34
CA SER A 85 -15.50 -2.66 -7.62
C SER A 85 -16.10 -3.71 -8.54
N ASN A 86 -16.37 -4.88 -7.98
CA ASN A 86 -17.13 -5.95 -8.62
C ASN A 86 -18.57 -6.04 -8.08
N GLY A 87 -18.94 -5.13 -7.17
CA GLY A 87 -20.26 -5.04 -6.57
C GLY A 87 -20.25 -4.40 -5.17
N ASP A 88 -19.09 -4.34 -4.51
CA ASP A 88 -18.94 -3.62 -3.24
C ASP A 88 -19.09 -2.10 -3.46
N PRO A 89 -20.09 -1.43 -2.85
CA PRO A 89 -20.37 -0.02 -3.13
C PRO A 89 -19.60 0.94 -2.22
N TRP A 90 -18.81 0.45 -1.27
CA TRP A 90 -18.23 1.24 -0.17
C TRP A 90 -16.81 1.72 -0.45
N ASP A 91 -16.34 2.66 0.36
CA ASP A 91 -14.96 3.13 0.43
C ASP A 91 -14.19 2.38 1.53
N LYS A 92 -13.49 1.31 1.15
CA LYS A 92 -12.80 0.41 2.05
C LYS A 92 -11.32 0.73 2.16
N SER A 93 -10.77 0.54 3.35
CA SER A 93 -9.34 0.52 3.58
C SER A 93 -8.66 -0.60 2.81
N GLY A 94 -7.50 -0.29 2.22
CA GLY A 94 -6.70 -1.23 1.47
C GLY A 94 -5.21 -1.06 1.70
N SER A 95 -4.48 -2.18 1.60
CA SER A 95 -3.05 -2.25 1.84
C SER A 95 -2.41 -3.25 0.89
N CYS A 96 -1.49 -2.78 0.05
CA CYS A 96 -0.54 -3.62 -0.67
C CYS A 96 0.74 -3.70 0.17
N PHE A 97 1.15 -4.90 0.53
CA PHE A 97 2.20 -5.13 1.51
C PHE A 97 3.13 -6.28 1.10
N VAL A 98 4.26 -6.37 1.77
CA VAL A 98 5.23 -7.47 1.66
C VAL A 98 5.49 -8.08 3.03
N VAL A 99 5.65 -9.40 3.07
CA VAL A 99 6.13 -10.13 4.26
C VAL A 99 7.66 -10.05 4.27
N THR A 100 8.21 -9.55 5.36
CA THR A 100 9.60 -9.05 5.42
C THR A 100 10.62 -10.11 5.72
N ASP A 101 10.26 -11.15 6.48
CA ASP A 101 11.15 -12.24 6.82
C ASP A 101 10.33 -13.54 6.99
N PRO A 102 10.18 -14.35 5.92
CA PRO A 102 9.42 -15.60 5.97
C PRO A 102 10.14 -16.74 6.72
N GLU A 103 11.36 -16.51 7.23
CA GLU A 103 12.06 -17.47 8.10
C GLU A 103 11.68 -17.30 9.58
N GLN A 104 11.09 -16.16 9.95
CA GLN A 104 10.54 -15.88 11.26
C GLN A 104 9.03 -16.11 11.32
N ILE A 105 8.42 -15.94 12.49
CA ILE A 105 6.96 -15.91 12.60
C ILE A 105 6.46 -14.75 11.74
N ASP A 106 5.51 -15.03 10.86
CA ASP A 106 4.87 -14.03 10.01
C ASP A 106 3.34 -14.14 10.03
N ILE A 107 2.68 -13.20 9.35
CA ILE A 107 1.20 -13.18 9.28
C ILE A 107 0.62 -14.40 8.55
N LEU A 108 1.38 -15.06 7.67
CA LEU A 108 0.94 -16.24 6.94
C LEU A 108 0.94 -17.46 7.87
N ASP A 109 1.95 -17.63 8.70
CA ASP A 109 2.00 -18.72 9.68
C ASP A 109 0.89 -18.57 10.74
N VAL A 110 0.65 -17.34 11.21
CA VAL A 110 -0.48 -17.04 12.10
C VAL A 110 -1.83 -17.31 11.42
N ALA A 111 -2.01 -16.86 10.18
CA ALA A 111 -3.27 -17.09 9.46
C ALA A 111 -3.55 -18.57 9.16
N LEU A 112 -2.50 -19.38 9.02
CA LEU A 112 -2.59 -20.83 8.83
C LEU A 112 -2.68 -21.60 10.15
N GLY A 113 -2.67 -20.92 11.29
CA GLY A 113 -2.74 -21.54 12.62
C GLY A 113 -1.51 -22.37 13.00
N LYS A 114 -0.36 -22.12 12.33
CA LYS A 114 0.90 -22.79 12.67
C LYS A 114 1.60 -22.14 13.85
N GLU A 115 1.48 -20.82 13.93
CA GLU A 115 2.08 -19.97 14.96
C GLU A 115 1.02 -19.01 15.53
N ILE A 116 1.36 -18.35 16.62
CA ILE A 116 0.59 -17.23 17.17
C ILE A 116 1.46 -15.98 17.20
N PHE A 117 0.84 -14.80 17.19
CA PHE A 117 1.59 -13.58 17.40
C PHE A 117 2.29 -13.60 18.76
N PRO A 118 3.57 -13.18 18.85
CA PRO A 118 4.25 -13.03 20.14
C PRO A 118 3.50 -12.05 21.05
N GLU A 119 3.38 -12.33 22.34
CA GLU A 119 2.67 -11.45 23.29
C GLU A 119 3.24 -10.02 23.31
N THR A 120 4.56 -9.90 23.12
CA THR A 120 5.29 -8.63 23.07
C THR A 120 5.09 -7.86 21.75
N SER A 121 4.45 -8.46 20.75
CA SER A 121 4.07 -7.78 19.50
C SER A 121 2.82 -6.91 19.64
N GLY A 122 2.18 -6.92 20.82
CA GLY A 122 0.99 -6.14 21.14
C GLY A 122 1.25 -4.96 22.07
N ILE A 123 0.19 -4.21 22.34
CA ILE A 123 0.16 -3.07 23.26
C ILE A 123 -0.75 -3.43 24.43
N ASN A 124 -0.20 -3.40 25.65
CA ASN A 124 -0.91 -3.74 26.88
C ASN A 124 -1.52 -5.17 26.87
N GLY A 125 -0.87 -6.13 26.21
CA GLY A 125 -1.37 -7.50 26.06
C GLY A 125 -2.55 -7.62 25.08
N ASP A 126 -2.84 -6.57 24.32
CA ASP A 126 -3.87 -6.52 23.27
C ASP A 126 -3.26 -6.05 21.94
N TYR A 127 -4.04 -6.00 20.85
CA TYR A 127 -3.59 -5.56 19.53
C TYR A 127 -2.32 -6.29 19.06
N LEU A 128 -2.33 -7.63 19.12
CA LEU A 128 -1.17 -8.44 18.75
C LEU A 128 -0.77 -8.26 17.27
N GLY A 129 0.50 -8.47 16.99
CA GLY A 129 1.08 -8.40 15.65
C GLY A 129 1.33 -6.98 15.13
N VAL A 130 1.18 -5.94 15.98
CA VAL A 130 1.35 -4.54 15.57
C VAL A 130 2.77 -4.00 15.74
N LEU A 131 3.53 -4.56 16.69
CA LEU A 131 4.92 -4.18 16.98
C LEU A 131 5.88 -5.26 16.50
N ARG A 132 7.06 -4.85 16.01
CA ARG A 132 8.18 -5.79 15.82
C ARG A 132 8.62 -6.41 17.15
N THR A 133 9.15 -7.62 17.07
CA THR A 133 9.88 -8.29 18.15
C THR A 133 11.17 -8.88 17.58
N ASP A 134 11.92 -9.66 18.37
CA ASP A 134 13.09 -10.41 17.89
C ASP A 134 12.73 -11.61 17.02
N SER A 135 11.46 -12.04 17.03
CA SER A 135 10.98 -13.26 16.35
C SER A 135 9.81 -13.01 15.40
N TYR A 136 9.39 -11.75 15.24
CA TYR A 136 8.28 -11.34 14.40
C TYR A 136 8.52 -9.94 13.87
N PHE A 137 8.40 -9.78 12.55
CA PHE A 137 8.39 -8.47 11.90
C PHE A 137 7.03 -8.21 11.28
N PRO A 138 6.41 -7.04 11.56
CA PRO A 138 5.14 -6.69 10.94
C PRO A 138 5.30 -6.48 9.42
N PRO A 139 4.26 -6.77 8.63
CA PRO A 139 4.29 -6.51 7.19
C PRO A 139 4.64 -5.05 6.88
N VAL A 140 5.44 -4.83 5.83
CA VAL A 140 5.74 -3.47 5.33
C VAL A 140 4.76 -3.13 4.22
N GLU A 141 4.11 -1.98 4.34
CA GLU A 141 3.22 -1.47 3.30
C GLU A 141 4.01 -0.86 2.15
N LEU A 142 3.80 -1.41 0.96
CA LEU A 142 4.27 -0.84 -0.29
C LEU A 142 3.36 0.34 -0.70
N LEU A 143 2.06 0.17 -0.53
CA LEU A 143 1.03 1.15 -0.86
C LEU A 143 -0.17 1.00 0.07
N ARG A 144 -0.51 2.07 0.80
CA ARG A 144 -1.83 2.21 1.42
C ARG A 144 -2.76 2.95 0.47
N PHE A 145 -3.99 2.45 0.33
CA PHE A 145 -5.00 3.03 -0.54
C PHE A 145 -6.39 2.94 0.09
N MET A 146 -7.31 3.73 -0.45
CA MET A 146 -8.72 3.71 -0.06
C MET A 146 -9.53 3.49 -1.32
N THR A 147 -10.36 2.44 -1.34
CA THR A 147 -11.21 2.18 -2.50
C THR A 147 -12.16 3.37 -2.68
N PRO A 148 -12.47 3.76 -3.92
CA PRO A 148 -13.57 4.68 -4.15
C PRO A 148 -14.90 3.93 -4.03
N PHE A 149 -15.98 4.69 -3.87
CA PHE A 149 -17.35 4.17 -3.86
C PHE A 149 -17.73 3.58 -5.22
N GLY A 150 -17.57 2.26 -5.38
CA GLY A 150 -18.23 1.49 -6.44
C GLY A 150 -17.70 1.70 -7.87
N VAL A 151 -16.49 2.24 -8.04
CA VAL A 151 -15.89 2.48 -9.37
C VAL A 151 -15.89 1.18 -10.21
N GLY A 152 -16.22 1.28 -11.50
CA GLY A 152 -16.34 0.12 -12.37
C GLY A 152 -17.74 -0.44 -12.37
N HIS A 153 -18.09 -1.33 -11.42
CA HIS A 153 -19.41 -1.96 -11.37
C HIS A 153 -20.55 -0.93 -11.47
N PHE A 154 -20.48 0.16 -10.71
CA PHE A 154 -21.52 1.20 -10.69
C PHE A 154 -21.26 2.35 -11.69
N SER A 155 -20.15 2.33 -12.43
CA SER A 155 -19.82 3.39 -13.39
C SER A 155 -20.59 3.27 -14.72
N ASP A 156 -21.18 2.11 -15.00
CA ASP A 156 -22.01 1.88 -16.18
C ASP A 156 -23.44 2.41 -15.93
N GLU A 157 -23.76 3.59 -16.48
CA GLU A 157 -25.08 4.22 -16.36
C GLU A 157 -26.19 3.47 -17.14
N GLN A 158 -25.85 2.57 -18.06
CA GLN A 158 -26.88 1.75 -18.73
C GLN A 158 -27.32 0.61 -17.83
N LYS A 159 -26.37 -0.05 -17.17
CA LYS A 159 -26.64 -1.10 -16.18
C LYS A 159 -27.18 -0.54 -14.86
N ASN A 160 -26.70 0.64 -14.46
CA ASN A 160 -27.04 1.31 -13.21
C ASN A 160 -27.63 2.72 -13.47
N PRO A 161 -28.84 2.82 -14.07
CA PRO A 161 -29.41 4.10 -14.51
C PRO A 161 -29.61 5.11 -13.38
N ARG A 162 -29.75 4.65 -12.13
CA ARG A 162 -29.90 5.53 -10.96
C ARG A 162 -28.64 6.35 -10.66
N VAL A 163 -27.46 5.84 -10.99
CA VAL A 163 -26.18 6.50 -10.69
C VAL A 163 -26.07 7.83 -11.44
N LYS A 164 -26.69 7.95 -12.62
CA LYS A 164 -26.73 9.19 -13.40
C LYS A 164 -27.33 10.37 -12.63
N TYR A 165 -28.29 10.14 -11.73
CA TYR A 165 -28.91 11.21 -10.93
C TYR A 165 -27.95 11.80 -9.88
N ASN A 166 -26.97 11.01 -9.46
CA ASN A 166 -25.94 11.42 -8.49
C ASN A 166 -24.69 11.99 -9.17
N ARG A 167 -24.63 12.00 -10.51
CA ARG A 167 -23.52 12.60 -11.26
C ARG A 167 -23.70 14.11 -11.35
N PRO A 168 -22.82 14.92 -10.73
CA PRO A 168 -22.92 16.36 -10.82
C PRO A 168 -22.60 16.82 -12.26
N VAL A 169 -23.12 17.99 -12.62
CA VAL A 169 -22.99 18.55 -13.99
C VAL A 169 -21.54 18.78 -14.42
N TYR A 170 -20.62 18.97 -13.47
CA TYR A 170 -19.18 19.15 -13.71
C TYR A 170 -18.42 17.82 -13.88
N VAL A 171 -19.05 16.66 -13.67
CA VAL A 171 -18.47 15.34 -13.95
C VAL A 171 -19.08 14.79 -15.25
N PRO A 172 -18.35 14.79 -16.38
CA PRO A 172 -18.91 14.36 -17.66
C PRO A 172 -19.17 12.85 -17.74
N LYS A 173 -18.37 12.04 -17.04
CA LYS A 173 -18.47 10.58 -16.97
C LYS A 173 -17.89 10.05 -15.67
N TRP A 174 -18.30 8.84 -15.27
CA TRP A 174 -17.62 8.06 -14.25
C TRP A 174 -16.42 7.32 -14.82
N GLU A 175 -15.34 7.25 -14.06
CA GLU A 175 -14.20 6.40 -14.40
C GLU A 175 -14.54 4.93 -14.17
N LYS A 176 -13.92 4.03 -14.94
CA LYS A 176 -14.22 2.58 -14.88
C LYS A 176 -13.36 1.82 -13.87
N GLU A 177 -12.28 2.44 -13.43
CA GLU A 177 -11.36 1.90 -12.44
C GLU A 177 -10.57 3.06 -11.83
N VAL A 178 -9.87 2.78 -10.75
CA VAL A 178 -8.86 3.66 -10.19
C VAL A 178 -7.50 3.00 -10.34
N VAL A 179 -6.47 3.82 -10.62
CA VAL A 179 -5.10 3.36 -10.82
C VAL A 179 -4.19 4.18 -9.92
N TRP A 180 -3.35 3.50 -9.16
CA TRP A 180 -2.32 4.09 -8.32
C TRP A 180 -0.95 3.62 -8.82
N GLU A 181 -0.08 4.57 -9.10
CA GLU A 181 1.33 4.32 -9.43
C GLU A 181 2.19 5.02 -8.37
N LYS A 182 3.18 4.30 -7.82
CA LYS A 182 4.03 4.78 -6.74
C LYS A 182 5.46 4.29 -6.93
N ASP A 183 6.42 5.21 -6.86
CA ASP A 183 7.84 4.87 -6.67
C ASP A 183 8.01 4.25 -5.28
N ILE A 184 8.51 3.01 -5.25
CA ILE A 184 8.81 2.25 -4.03
C ILE A 184 10.28 1.81 -4.01
N SER A 185 11.15 2.54 -4.70
CA SER A 185 12.58 2.21 -4.79
C SER A 185 13.26 2.16 -3.42
N GLU A 186 12.76 2.90 -2.43
CA GLU A 186 13.22 2.83 -1.05
C GLU A 186 12.96 1.47 -0.37
N LEU A 187 12.07 0.66 -0.95
CA LEU A 187 11.70 -0.68 -0.51
C LEU A 187 12.24 -1.78 -1.43
N GLU A 188 13.13 -1.47 -2.39
CA GLU A 188 13.67 -2.43 -3.36
C GLU A 188 14.18 -3.71 -2.71
N SER A 189 14.88 -3.60 -1.57
CA SER A 189 15.44 -4.75 -0.87
C SER A 189 14.41 -5.77 -0.40
N LEU A 190 13.14 -5.37 -0.26
CA LEU A 190 12.04 -6.25 0.14
C LEU A 190 11.30 -6.87 -1.05
N VAL A 191 11.48 -6.33 -2.25
CA VAL A 191 10.77 -6.76 -3.47
C VAL A 191 11.75 -7.24 -4.55
N THR A 192 12.83 -7.87 -4.11
CA THR A 192 13.91 -8.45 -4.90
C THR A 192 14.22 -9.84 -4.35
N GLY A 193 14.78 -10.75 -5.13
CA GLY A 193 14.94 -12.13 -4.68
C GLY A 193 13.59 -12.85 -4.51
N THR A 194 13.41 -13.63 -3.45
CA THR A 194 12.17 -14.35 -3.15
C THR A 194 11.41 -13.70 -2.01
N PHE A 195 10.17 -13.28 -2.25
CA PHE A 195 9.34 -12.59 -1.27
C PHE A 195 7.86 -12.96 -1.42
N TYR A 196 7.05 -12.63 -0.40
CA TYR A 196 5.60 -12.74 -0.45
C TYR A 196 4.97 -11.35 -0.49
N ILE A 197 4.21 -11.07 -1.54
CA ILE A 197 3.50 -9.82 -1.74
C ILE A 197 1.99 -10.08 -1.69
N GLY A 198 1.25 -9.18 -1.06
CA GLY A 198 -0.18 -9.33 -0.89
C GLY A 198 -0.96 -8.03 -0.99
N VAL A 199 -2.26 -8.16 -1.21
CA VAL A 199 -3.23 -7.07 -1.16
C VAL A 199 -4.34 -7.48 -0.21
N TRP A 200 -4.61 -6.61 0.76
CA TRP A 200 -5.73 -6.70 1.70
C TRP A 200 -6.70 -5.57 1.43
N ILE A 201 -8.00 -5.87 1.46
CA ILE A 201 -9.10 -4.88 1.42
C ILE A 201 -10.11 -5.23 2.50
N ASP A 202 -10.58 -4.25 3.26
CA ASP A 202 -11.60 -4.41 4.31
C ASP A 202 -13.03 -4.61 3.75
N THR A 203 -13.18 -5.51 2.78
CA THR A 203 -14.46 -5.85 2.15
C THR A 203 -15.19 -6.94 2.93
N TRP A 204 -16.50 -6.79 3.05
CA TRP A 204 -17.37 -7.77 3.71
C TRP A 204 -18.48 -8.27 2.77
N THR A 205 -18.32 -8.04 1.45
CA THR A 205 -19.27 -8.45 0.42
C THR A 205 -18.72 -9.63 -0.37
N ALA A 206 -19.61 -10.50 -0.88
CA ALA A 206 -19.21 -11.64 -1.71
C ALA A 206 -18.71 -11.18 -3.09
N GLU A 207 -19.21 -10.04 -3.56
CA GLU A 207 -18.83 -9.44 -4.83
C GLU A 207 -17.42 -8.83 -4.76
N GLY A 208 -17.17 -8.02 -3.72
CA GLY A 208 -15.87 -7.39 -3.45
C GLY A 208 -15.34 -6.52 -4.60
N TYR A 209 -14.05 -6.69 -4.86
CA TYR A 209 -13.25 -5.92 -5.82
C TYR A 209 -12.48 -6.85 -6.75
N ILE A 210 -12.04 -6.32 -7.89
CA ILE A 210 -11.06 -6.95 -8.77
C ILE A 210 -9.83 -6.04 -8.82
N ILE A 211 -8.65 -6.64 -8.73
CA ILE A 211 -7.37 -5.93 -8.76
C ILE A 211 -6.43 -6.46 -9.83
N ASP A 212 -5.56 -5.56 -10.33
CA ASP A 212 -4.35 -5.89 -11.06
C ASP A 212 -3.16 -5.22 -10.37
N LEU A 213 -2.06 -5.95 -10.17
CA LEU A 213 -0.85 -5.44 -9.52
C LEU A 213 0.36 -5.80 -10.36
N SER A 214 1.17 -4.80 -10.70
CA SER A 214 2.46 -4.99 -11.37
C SER A 214 3.59 -4.23 -10.69
N LEU A 215 4.80 -4.78 -10.80
CA LEU A 215 6.04 -4.13 -10.38
C LEU A 215 6.93 -3.94 -11.60
N GLU A 216 7.51 -2.75 -11.75
CA GLU A 216 8.45 -2.41 -12.81
C GLU A 216 9.80 -2.02 -12.21
N TYR A 217 10.86 -2.60 -12.76
CA TYR A 217 12.24 -2.42 -12.34
C TYR A 217 12.99 -1.77 -13.49
N SER A 218 13.58 -0.61 -13.26
CA SER A 218 14.24 0.15 -14.32
C SER A 218 15.53 -0.50 -14.83
N GLY A 219 16.22 -1.26 -13.98
CA GLY A 219 17.57 -1.75 -14.25
C GLY A 219 18.66 -0.69 -14.10
N ARG A 220 18.27 0.55 -13.75
CA ARG A 220 19.20 1.65 -13.54
C ARG A 220 19.80 1.54 -12.13
N THR A 221 21.11 1.44 -12.07
CA THR A 221 21.86 1.40 -10.81
C THR A 221 21.49 2.56 -9.87
N ARG A 222 21.24 2.23 -8.60
CA ARG A 222 20.86 3.17 -7.53
C ARG A 222 21.35 2.64 -6.18
N PRO A 223 21.79 3.49 -5.24
CA PRO A 223 22.14 3.06 -3.89
C PRO A 223 21.03 2.21 -3.26
N LYS A 224 21.41 1.02 -2.78
CA LYS A 224 20.49 0.08 -2.15
C LYS A 224 20.26 0.50 -0.71
N LEU A 225 18.99 0.58 -0.33
CA LEU A 225 18.59 0.79 1.05
C LEU A 225 18.20 -0.55 1.67
N LYS A 226 18.52 -0.72 2.95
CA LYS A 226 17.96 -1.79 3.77
C LYS A 226 16.78 -1.27 4.55
N VAL A 227 15.80 -2.13 4.79
CA VAL A 227 14.53 -1.76 5.45
C VAL A 227 14.42 -2.44 6.81
N VAL A 228 14.00 -1.68 7.81
CA VAL A 228 13.71 -2.18 9.17
C VAL A 228 12.24 -1.96 9.47
N PRO A 229 11.39 -3.01 9.44
CA PRO A 229 9.99 -2.91 9.83
C PRO A 229 9.88 -2.56 11.31
N LEU A 230 9.02 -1.62 11.69
CA LEU A 230 8.84 -1.22 13.09
C LEU A 230 7.42 -1.53 13.59
N VAL A 231 6.42 -1.01 12.88
CA VAL A 231 5.02 -0.99 13.34
C VAL A 231 4.09 -1.19 12.16
N ASN A 232 3.00 -1.94 12.35
CA ASN A 232 1.86 -1.93 11.45
C ASN A 232 0.55 -2.29 12.17
N THR A 233 -0.37 -1.35 12.33
CA THR A 233 -1.64 -1.56 13.04
C THR A 233 -2.75 -2.14 12.16
N ILE A 234 -2.48 -2.44 10.89
CA ILE A 234 -3.47 -3.05 10.00
C ILE A 234 -3.76 -4.49 10.45
N TYR A 235 -5.05 -4.80 10.55
CA TYR A 235 -5.59 -6.09 10.99
C TYR A 235 -5.74 -7.05 9.80
N TYR A 236 -4.60 -7.50 9.27
CA TYR A 236 -4.50 -8.38 8.10
C TYR A 236 -5.14 -9.75 8.32
N VAL A 237 -4.97 -10.33 9.51
CA VAL A 237 -5.31 -11.73 9.79
C VAL A 237 -6.08 -11.88 11.10
N ALA A 238 -6.71 -13.04 11.27
CA ALA A 238 -7.49 -13.36 12.46
C ALA A 238 -6.61 -13.26 13.72
N GLY A 239 -7.19 -12.72 14.79
CA GLY A 239 -6.47 -12.42 16.03
C GLY A 239 -6.02 -10.97 16.17
N GLN A 240 -5.99 -10.19 15.08
CA GLN A 240 -5.78 -8.74 15.14
C GLN A 240 -7.11 -8.00 15.32
N LYS A 241 -7.08 -6.91 16.11
CA LYS A 241 -8.25 -6.06 16.37
C LYS A 241 -8.20 -4.78 15.54
N ILE A 242 -9.37 -4.19 15.30
CA ILE A 242 -9.47 -2.82 14.81
C ILE A 242 -8.68 -1.90 15.78
N PRO A 243 -7.72 -1.09 15.28
CA PRO A 243 -6.73 -0.42 16.12
C PRO A 243 -7.28 0.90 16.73
N ASP A 244 -8.27 0.77 17.61
CA ASP A 244 -8.77 1.86 18.46
C ASP A 244 -7.86 2.14 19.68
N LEU A 245 -6.66 1.56 19.70
CA LEU A 245 -5.69 1.63 20.79
C LEU A 245 -5.33 3.06 21.19
N PHE A 246 -5.32 4.00 20.23
CA PHE A 246 -4.88 5.38 20.45
C PHE A 246 -5.85 6.19 21.31
N ALA A 247 -7.10 5.75 21.45
CA ALA A 247 -8.04 6.35 22.41
C ALA A 247 -7.75 5.92 23.86
N LYS A 248 -7.00 4.82 24.04
CA LYS A 248 -6.77 4.15 25.32
C LYS A 248 -5.31 4.28 25.80
N SER A 249 -4.38 4.36 24.86
CA SER A 249 -2.95 4.27 25.12
C SER A 249 -2.13 4.98 24.04
N THR A 250 -0.82 5.02 24.28
CA THR A 250 0.19 5.43 23.31
C THR A 250 0.85 4.19 22.72
N LEU A 251 1.17 4.22 21.43
CA LEU A 251 2.02 3.19 20.83
C LEU A 251 3.47 3.45 21.21
N ASN A 252 4.07 2.51 21.94
CA ASN A 252 5.47 2.56 22.35
C ASN A 252 6.17 1.30 21.85
N LEU A 253 7.24 1.48 21.10
CA LEU A 253 8.12 0.41 20.64
C LEU A 253 9.52 0.70 21.15
N ASP A 254 10.06 -0.21 21.95
CA ASP A 254 11.48 -0.28 22.27
C ASP A 254 12.08 -1.39 21.41
N PHE A 255 13.18 -1.10 20.70
CA PHE A 255 13.82 -2.06 19.79
C PHE A 255 15.33 -1.87 19.75
N SER A 256 16.06 -2.92 19.38
CA SER A 256 17.51 -2.87 19.24
C SER A 256 17.94 -3.04 17.79
N ILE A 257 19.05 -2.41 17.44
CA ILE A 257 19.74 -2.60 16.17
C ILE A 257 21.15 -3.16 16.42
N ASN A 258 21.56 -4.15 15.62
CA ASN A 258 22.79 -4.91 15.86
C ASN A 258 24.05 -4.22 15.35
N ASP A 259 23.89 -3.25 14.45
CA ASP A 259 24.94 -2.48 13.80
C ASP A 259 24.53 -1.00 13.73
N SER A 260 25.50 -0.12 13.52
CA SER A 260 25.20 1.29 13.26
C SER A 260 24.67 1.47 11.84
N TYR A 261 23.66 2.32 11.67
CA TYR A 261 23.02 2.60 10.39
C TYR A 261 23.34 4.02 9.94
N LYS A 262 23.60 4.19 8.64
CA LYS A 262 23.87 5.51 8.05
C LYS A 262 22.67 6.04 7.30
N ASN A 263 22.55 7.36 7.27
CA ASN A 263 21.54 8.08 6.49
C ASN A 263 20.13 7.49 6.69
N VAL A 264 19.73 7.35 7.96
CA VAL A 264 18.47 6.71 8.32
C VAL A 264 17.31 7.66 8.06
N ASP A 265 16.29 7.14 7.40
CA ASP A 265 15.00 7.81 7.23
C ASP A 265 13.91 6.97 7.90
N LEU A 266 13.03 7.61 8.66
CA LEU A 266 11.78 7.04 9.15
C LEU A 266 10.65 7.38 8.20
N TYR A 267 9.87 6.37 7.85
CA TYR A 267 8.62 6.50 7.09
C TYR A 267 7.46 6.19 8.00
N VAL A 268 6.45 7.06 8.05
CA VAL A 268 5.23 6.88 8.84
C VAL A 268 4.01 7.09 7.95
N THR A 269 3.18 6.07 7.80
CA THR A 269 1.90 6.16 7.08
C THR A 269 0.76 6.12 8.09
N THR A 270 -0.13 7.10 8.04
CA THR A 270 -1.24 7.23 8.99
C THR A 270 -2.54 7.63 8.29
N THR A 271 -3.66 7.00 8.66
CA THR A 271 -5.02 7.40 8.25
C THR A 271 -6.00 7.21 9.41
N GLY A 272 -6.87 8.19 9.62
CA GLY A 272 -7.93 8.15 10.62
C GLY A 272 -9.23 7.62 10.04
N HIS A 273 -9.98 6.84 10.84
CA HIS A 273 -11.18 6.11 10.43
C HIS A 273 -12.28 6.23 11.46
N GLY A 274 -13.53 6.06 11.04
CA GLY A 274 -14.70 6.18 11.89
C GLY A 274 -15.81 6.90 11.12
N GLY A 275 -16.43 6.22 10.16
CA GLY A 275 -17.31 6.81 9.14
C GLY A 275 -18.66 7.37 9.64
N HIS A 276 -18.84 7.54 10.95
CA HIS A 276 -19.98 8.21 11.53
C HIS A 276 -19.71 9.72 11.67
N SER A 277 -20.78 10.51 11.83
CA SER A 277 -20.64 11.95 12.05
C SER A 277 -19.82 12.23 13.32
N GLY A 278 -18.71 12.97 13.16
CA GLY A 278 -17.81 13.32 14.27
C GLY A 278 -16.75 12.27 14.59
N GLY A 279 -16.71 11.15 13.87
CA GLY A 279 -15.65 10.16 14.03
C GLY A 279 -14.30 10.61 13.47
N ASP A 280 -13.24 9.91 13.83
CA ASP A 280 -11.84 10.26 13.54
C ASP A 280 -11.52 10.36 12.04
N GLU A 281 -12.36 9.80 11.17
CA GLU A 281 -12.31 10.00 9.72
C GLU A 281 -12.52 11.46 9.31
N PHE A 282 -13.39 12.19 10.02
CA PHE A 282 -13.91 13.52 9.64
C PHE A 282 -13.51 14.64 10.59
N ILE A 283 -12.56 14.40 11.50
CA ILE A 283 -12.03 15.42 12.41
C ILE A 283 -10.50 15.48 12.38
N GLN A 284 -9.96 16.67 12.62
CA GLN A 284 -8.52 16.92 12.59
C GLN A 284 -7.86 16.57 13.92
N LEU A 285 -7.09 15.48 13.96
CA LEU A 285 -6.36 15.04 15.15
C LEU A 285 -4.84 15.05 14.94
N PRO A 286 -4.06 15.71 15.81
CA PRO A 286 -2.61 15.79 15.65
C PRO A 286 -1.94 14.43 15.89
N ASN A 287 -1.17 13.97 14.92
CA ASN A 287 -0.30 12.81 15.01
C ASN A 287 1.12 13.27 15.41
N ARG A 288 1.62 12.74 16.53
CA ARG A 288 2.95 13.05 17.04
C ARG A 288 3.81 11.80 17.08
N VAL A 289 5.01 11.89 16.53
CA VAL A 289 6.01 10.82 16.55
C VAL A 289 7.25 11.31 17.27
N VAL A 290 7.70 10.52 18.24
CA VAL A 290 8.92 10.76 19.01
C VAL A 290 9.86 9.59 18.80
N PHE A 291 11.11 9.89 18.47
CA PHE A 291 12.19 8.92 18.31
C PHE A 291 13.35 9.30 19.24
N ASP A 292 13.77 8.39 20.13
CA ASP A 292 14.81 8.62 21.15
C ASP A 292 14.64 9.94 21.92
N ASN A 293 13.42 10.20 22.38
CA ASN A 293 12.99 11.41 23.09
C ASN A 293 12.93 12.70 22.25
N ASN A 294 13.30 12.65 20.97
CA ASN A 294 13.17 13.77 20.05
C ASN A 294 11.84 13.71 19.31
N LYS A 295 11.05 14.80 19.35
CA LYS A 295 9.83 14.92 18.55
C LYS A 295 10.22 15.15 17.09
N ILE A 296 9.96 14.16 16.24
CA ILE A 296 10.38 14.15 14.83
C ILE A 296 9.22 14.38 13.86
N LEU A 297 7.97 14.19 14.30
CA LEU A 297 6.77 14.52 13.55
C LEU A 297 5.71 15.12 14.50
N ASP A 298 5.07 16.21 14.08
CA ASP A 298 3.91 16.83 14.75
C ASP A 298 3.05 17.44 13.65
N THR A 299 2.08 16.68 13.15
CA THR A 299 1.28 17.05 11.99
C THR A 299 -0.18 16.68 12.19
N ILE A 300 -1.08 17.37 11.50
CA ILE A 300 -2.49 16.95 11.39
C ILE A 300 -2.62 16.28 10.01
N PRO A 301 -2.72 14.94 9.96
CA PRO A 301 -2.80 14.23 8.69
C PRO A 301 -4.21 14.42 8.13
N TRP A 302 -4.34 15.31 7.14
CA TRP A 302 -5.62 15.82 6.65
C TRP A 302 -5.58 16.09 5.14
N ARG A 303 -6.71 15.87 4.47
CA ARG A 303 -6.92 16.21 3.06
C ARG A 303 -8.21 16.98 2.88
N ASP A 304 -8.12 18.09 2.17
CA ASP A 304 -9.21 19.00 1.82
C ASP A 304 -9.53 19.01 0.31
N ASP A 305 -8.88 18.13 -0.45
CA ASP A 305 -8.98 18.07 -1.92
C ASP A 305 -9.84 16.88 -2.42
N CYS A 306 -10.64 16.26 -1.55
CA CYS A 306 -11.37 15.02 -1.87
C CYS A 306 -12.40 15.16 -2.99
N ALA A 307 -12.97 16.36 -3.20
CA ALA A 307 -13.84 16.63 -4.34
C ALA A 307 -13.15 16.39 -5.71
N SER A 308 -11.82 16.44 -5.79
CA SER A 308 -11.06 16.12 -7.00
C SER A 308 -11.19 14.64 -7.42
N PHE A 309 -11.57 13.77 -6.50
CA PHE A 309 -11.79 12.33 -6.72
C PHE A 309 -13.24 12.00 -7.10
N ARG A 310 -14.14 12.99 -7.21
CA ARG A 310 -15.58 12.76 -7.42
C ARG A 310 -15.87 11.78 -8.56
N ARG A 311 -15.17 11.88 -9.70
CA ARG A 311 -15.37 11.04 -10.90
C ARG A 311 -15.10 9.53 -10.71
N PHE A 312 -14.42 9.15 -9.63
CA PHE A 312 -14.18 7.75 -9.29
C PHE A 312 -15.28 7.16 -8.38
N ASN A 313 -16.23 7.97 -7.90
CA ASN A 313 -17.10 7.60 -6.79
C ASN A 313 -18.60 7.51 -7.19
N PRO A 314 -18.99 6.66 -8.15
CA PRO A 314 -20.38 6.58 -8.63
C PRO A 314 -21.40 6.22 -7.55
N SER A 315 -21.09 5.34 -6.59
CA SER A 315 -22.04 4.90 -5.55
C SER A 315 -21.99 5.71 -4.25
N SER A 316 -21.24 6.83 -4.22
CA SER A 316 -21.15 7.67 -3.02
C SER A 316 -22.51 8.24 -2.62
N GLY A 317 -22.81 8.23 -1.32
CA GLY A 317 -23.99 8.90 -0.77
C GLY A 317 -23.94 10.41 -1.05
N VAL A 318 -25.10 11.03 -1.30
CA VAL A 318 -25.22 12.45 -1.64
C VAL A 318 -26.28 13.10 -0.77
N TRP A 319 -25.94 14.24 -0.16
CA TRP A 319 -26.88 15.15 0.49
C TRP A 319 -27.05 16.41 -0.34
N THR A 320 -28.13 17.14 -0.10
CA THR A 320 -28.26 18.54 -0.55
C THR A 320 -28.09 19.48 0.64
N LYS A 321 -27.37 20.58 0.43
CA LYS A 321 -27.20 21.66 1.41
C LYS A 321 -27.69 22.96 0.79
N LYS A 322 -28.37 23.77 1.60
CA LYS A 322 -28.66 25.16 1.22
C LYS A 322 -27.34 25.92 1.13
N ASP A 323 -27.16 26.62 0.03
CA ASP A 323 -26.04 27.52 -0.18
C ASP A 323 -26.48 28.72 -1.04
N THR A 324 -25.56 29.63 -1.32
CA THR A 324 -25.80 30.81 -2.14
C THR A 324 -24.68 31.01 -3.14
N ALA A 325 -25.05 31.33 -4.37
CA ALA A 325 -24.09 31.52 -5.45
C ALA A 325 -24.44 32.71 -6.32
N PHE A 326 -23.42 33.34 -6.89
CA PHE A 326 -23.61 34.18 -8.06
C PHE A 326 -23.69 33.32 -9.31
N ALA A 327 -24.80 33.38 -10.04
CA ALA A 327 -25.02 32.66 -11.28
C ALA A 327 -25.42 33.62 -12.41
N TYR A 328 -25.35 33.15 -13.66
CA TYR A 328 -25.85 33.90 -14.81
C TYR A 328 -27.30 33.50 -15.10
N ASN A 329 -28.16 34.51 -15.28
CA ASN A 329 -29.53 34.29 -15.74
C ASN A 329 -29.58 34.04 -17.27
N LYS A 330 -30.79 33.84 -17.81
CA LYS A 330 -31.01 33.65 -19.26
C LYS A 330 -30.62 34.87 -20.12
N ASN A 331 -30.44 36.05 -19.51
CA ASN A 331 -30.02 37.28 -20.16
C ASN A 331 -28.49 37.53 -20.02
N HIS A 332 -27.74 36.55 -19.48
CA HIS A 332 -26.30 36.67 -19.16
C HIS A 332 -25.95 37.75 -18.13
N GLU A 333 -26.89 38.07 -17.25
CA GLU A 333 -26.65 38.98 -16.12
C GLU A 333 -26.29 38.17 -14.88
N LYS A 334 -25.31 38.66 -14.11
CA LYS A 334 -24.88 38.03 -12.85
C LYS A 334 -25.88 38.38 -11.74
N GLU A 335 -26.39 37.37 -11.06
CA GLU A 335 -27.37 37.53 -9.98
C GLU A 335 -27.00 36.63 -8.80
N TYR A 336 -27.31 37.10 -7.59
CA TYR A 336 -27.17 36.31 -6.36
C TYR A 336 -28.43 35.45 -6.17
N ARG A 337 -28.27 34.15 -5.89
CA ARG A 337 -29.38 33.21 -5.68
C ARG A 337 -29.10 32.25 -4.55
N GLU A 338 -30.16 31.88 -3.84
CA GLU A 338 -30.18 30.67 -3.02
C GLU A 338 -30.23 29.44 -3.93
N ILE A 339 -29.43 28.44 -3.61
CA ILE A 339 -29.36 27.17 -4.33
C ILE A 339 -29.38 26.01 -3.33
N GLU A 340 -29.74 24.83 -3.83
CA GLU A 340 -29.47 23.57 -3.15
C GLU A 340 -28.29 22.88 -3.84
N GLU A 341 -27.14 22.88 -3.19
CA GLU A 341 -25.93 22.27 -3.72
C GLU A 341 -25.79 20.82 -3.23
N ARG A 342 -25.29 19.95 -4.11
CA ARG A 342 -25.01 18.55 -3.76
C ARG A 342 -23.68 18.47 -3.03
N LEU A 343 -23.64 17.67 -1.97
CA LEU A 343 -22.41 17.28 -1.27
C LEU A 343 -22.35 15.76 -1.22
N ALA A 344 -21.42 15.14 -1.93
CA ALA A 344 -21.21 13.70 -1.84
C ALA A 344 -20.33 13.36 -0.63
N SER A 345 -20.50 12.17 -0.05
CA SER A 345 -19.59 11.67 1.00
C SER A 345 -18.14 11.67 0.51
N SER A 346 -17.90 11.30 -0.75
CA SER A 346 -16.57 11.34 -1.37
C SER A 346 -15.94 12.74 -1.47
N ASP A 347 -16.72 13.81 -1.35
CA ASP A 347 -16.22 15.18 -1.41
C ASP A 347 -15.72 15.67 -0.03
N LEU A 348 -16.13 15.01 1.06
CA LEU A 348 -15.78 15.40 2.42
C LEU A 348 -14.27 15.29 2.67
N SER A 349 -13.70 16.34 3.26
CA SER A 349 -12.34 16.33 3.80
C SER A 349 -12.20 15.28 4.89
N ARG A 350 -11.00 14.68 4.97
CA ARG A 350 -10.77 13.46 5.77
C ARG A 350 -9.36 13.40 6.35
N SER A 351 -9.18 12.53 7.34
CA SER A 351 -7.92 12.25 8.01
C SER A 351 -6.91 11.51 7.13
N ASN A 352 -6.31 12.26 6.18
CA ASN A 352 -5.18 11.91 5.30
C ASN A 352 -5.49 11.05 4.07
N TRP A 353 -6.76 10.90 3.73
CA TRP A 353 -7.16 10.11 2.57
C TRP A 353 -8.45 10.65 1.96
N CYS A 354 -8.70 10.28 0.71
CA CYS A 354 -9.98 10.47 0.03
C CYS A 354 -10.40 9.13 -0.60
N PRO A 355 -11.69 8.85 -0.75
CA PRO A 355 -12.17 7.67 -1.49
C PRO A 355 -11.62 7.64 -2.93
N GLY A 356 -10.74 6.68 -3.22
CA GLY A 356 -9.99 6.59 -4.48
C GLY A 356 -8.54 7.08 -4.43
N SER A 357 -8.02 7.48 -3.27
CA SER A 357 -6.64 7.96 -3.12
C SER A 357 -5.67 6.87 -2.63
N LEU A 358 -4.40 7.05 -2.97
CA LEU A 358 -3.29 6.47 -2.21
C LEU A 358 -2.86 7.39 -1.07
N VAL A 359 -2.10 6.84 -0.13
CA VAL A 359 -1.51 7.59 1.00
C VAL A 359 0.01 7.53 0.91
N ASN A 360 0.64 8.70 0.90
CA ASN A 360 2.10 8.80 0.95
C ASN A 360 2.59 8.79 2.41
N PRO A 361 3.68 8.06 2.73
CA PRO A 361 4.28 8.14 4.05
C PRO A 361 4.89 9.52 4.29
N TYR A 362 4.81 10.00 5.53
CA TYR A 362 5.68 11.07 6.01
C TYR A 362 7.10 10.51 6.14
N LYS A 363 8.05 11.11 5.40
CA LYS A 363 9.47 10.80 5.47
C LYS A 363 10.17 11.79 6.39
N VAL A 364 10.91 11.30 7.38
CA VAL A 364 11.69 12.11 8.32
C VAL A 364 13.11 11.57 8.41
N SER A 365 14.10 12.41 8.11
CA SER A 365 15.51 12.03 8.25
C SER A 365 15.93 12.03 9.71
N LEU A 366 16.49 10.90 10.16
CA LEU A 366 17.03 10.71 11.51
C LEU A 366 18.56 10.88 11.57
N GLY A 367 19.23 10.93 10.41
CA GLY A 367 20.68 10.92 10.34
C GLY A 367 21.25 9.54 10.64
N ASP A 368 22.43 9.47 11.25
CA ASP A 368 23.05 8.19 11.60
C ASP A 368 22.50 7.65 12.93
N LEU A 369 22.25 6.34 12.99
CA LEU A 369 21.86 5.66 14.22
C LEU A 369 23.01 4.78 14.73
N ALA A 370 23.37 4.94 15.99
CA ALA A 370 24.38 4.11 16.62
C ALA A 370 23.79 2.73 16.98
N LYS A 371 24.60 1.68 16.90
CA LYS A 371 24.26 0.36 17.47
C LYS A 371 23.71 0.49 18.89
N GLY A 372 22.58 -0.14 19.18
CA GLY A 372 22.01 -0.17 20.52
C GLY A 372 20.49 -0.16 20.55
N ASN A 373 19.95 0.32 21.67
CA ASN A 373 18.52 0.40 21.93
C ASN A 373 17.98 1.76 21.49
N HIS A 374 16.84 1.72 20.80
CA HIS A 374 16.11 2.88 20.34
C HIS A 374 14.64 2.77 20.74
N LYS A 375 13.96 3.92 20.76
CA LYS A 375 12.55 4.01 21.11
C LYS A 375 11.77 4.81 20.09
N LEU A 376 10.71 4.22 19.56
CA LEU A 376 9.69 4.89 18.77
C LEU A 376 8.41 5.04 19.59
N VAL A 377 7.83 6.23 19.59
CA VAL A 377 6.55 6.52 20.24
C VAL A 377 5.62 7.24 19.27
N VAL A 378 4.41 6.72 19.08
CA VAL A 378 3.36 7.36 18.27
C VAL A 378 2.17 7.73 19.17
N LYS A 379 1.84 9.01 19.18
CA LYS A 379 0.75 9.60 19.98
C LYS A 379 -0.28 10.22 19.06
N ILE A 380 -1.53 9.77 19.21
CA ILE A 380 -2.68 10.31 18.52
C ILE A 380 -3.79 10.45 19.57
N PRO A 381 -4.39 11.63 19.76
CA PRO A 381 -5.49 11.80 20.69
C PRO A 381 -6.80 11.31 20.04
N ALA A 382 -6.86 10.01 19.73
CA ALA A 382 -7.99 9.39 19.04
C ALA A 382 -9.25 9.39 19.90
N THR A 383 -10.42 9.43 19.25
CA THR A 383 -11.71 9.43 19.95
C THR A 383 -12.09 8.02 20.39
N SER A 384 -12.61 7.88 21.61
CA SER A 384 -13.15 6.60 22.11
C SER A 384 -14.38 6.16 21.31
N ASN A 385 -14.63 4.85 21.31
CA ASN A 385 -15.82 4.26 20.67
C ASN A 385 -16.96 4.09 21.66
N GLU A 386 -18.17 4.48 21.24
CA GLU A 386 -19.44 4.16 21.89
C GLU A 386 -20.35 3.36 20.95
N GLY A 387 -20.94 2.26 21.43
CA GLY A 387 -21.89 1.46 20.65
C GLY A 387 -21.25 0.82 19.41
N ASP A 388 -21.75 1.18 18.22
CA ASP A 388 -21.31 0.70 16.91
C ASP A 388 -20.26 1.62 16.24
N GLN A 389 -19.78 2.63 16.96
CA GLN A 389 -18.69 3.48 16.48
C GLN A 389 -17.39 2.68 16.31
N LEU A 390 -16.67 2.96 15.22
CA LEU A 390 -15.43 2.31 14.85
C LEU A 390 -14.33 3.35 14.58
N ASN A 391 -14.14 4.31 15.48
CA ASN A 391 -12.97 5.17 15.51
C ASN A 391 -11.70 4.33 15.67
N HIS A 392 -10.77 4.47 14.74
CA HIS A 392 -9.48 3.79 14.78
C HIS A 392 -8.46 4.47 13.86
N TRP A 393 -7.19 4.13 14.06
CA TRP A 393 -6.09 4.66 13.25
C TRP A 393 -5.24 3.53 12.66
N LEU A 394 -5.15 3.51 11.34
CA LEU A 394 -4.21 2.65 10.63
C LEU A 394 -2.87 3.37 10.60
N VAL A 395 -1.84 2.82 11.23
CA VAL A 395 -0.50 3.39 11.35
C VAL A 395 0.53 2.32 11.01
N SER A 396 1.42 2.62 10.07
CA SER A 396 2.59 1.78 9.79
C SER A 396 3.85 2.62 9.79
N ALA A 397 4.96 2.01 10.20
CA ALA A 397 6.25 2.67 10.23
C ALA A 397 7.39 1.69 9.95
N TYR A 398 8.40 2.17 9.22
CA TYR A 398 9.64 1.46 8.94
C TYR A 398 10.80 2.44 8.81
N LEU A 399 12.03 1.96 9.02
CA LEU A 399 13.25 2.70 8.70
C LEU A 399 13.83 2.24 7.37
N THR A 400 14.51 3.13 6.69
CA THR A 400 15.47 2.77 5.64
C THR A 400 16.86 3.26 6.03
N TYR A 401 17.91 2.56 5.63
CA TYR A 401 19.28 2.98 5.85
C TYR A 401 20.23 2.52 4.74
N GLU A 402 21.37 3.20 4.65
CA GLU A 402 22.50 2.80 3.80
C GLU A 402 23.49 1.96 4.61
N GLU A 403 23.98 0.86 4.03
CA GLU A 403 25.09 0.05 4.60
C GLU A 403 26.45 0.72 4.41
#